data_AF-A9PBV2-F1
#
_entry.id   AF-A9PBV2-F1
#
_cell.length_a   1.000
_cell.length_b   1.000
_cell.length_c   1.000
_cell.angle_alpha   90.00
_cell.angle_beta   90.00
_cell.angle_gamma   90.00
#
_symmetry.space_group_name_H-M   'P 1'
#
loop_
_entity.id
_entity.type
_entity.pdbx_description
1 polymer ?
#
loop_
_entity_poly.entity_id
_entity_poly.type
_entity_poly.pdbx_seq_one_letter_code
_entity_poly.pdbx_strand_id
1 'polypeptide(L)' 'MSRAYDPCTERYSKVYFNHPEVQKALHANVTGIPYPWKTCSDIVGDYWADSPLSMLPIYKELIAAGLRIWVYR' A
#
# COMPACT_ATOMS: atom_id res chain seq x y z
N MET A 1 17.39 -9.02 23.08
CA MET A 1 17.68 -9.39 21.67
C MET A 1 17.08 -8.32 20.77
N SER A 2 17.86 -7.32 20.35
CA SER A 2 17.38 -6.36 19.36
C SER A 2 17.17 -7.11 18.05
N ARG A 3 15.94 -7.13 17.52
CA ARG A 3 15.74 -7.50 16.12
C ARG A 3 16.45 -6.43 15.30
N ALA A 4 17.52 -6.83 14.61
CA ALA A 4 18.21 -5.94 13.68
C ALA A 4 17.24 -5.56 12.55
N TYR A 5 17.48 -4.40 11.93
CA TYR A 5 16.75 -4.02 10.72
C TYR A 5 16.95 -5.08 9.64
N ASP A 6 15.85 -5.53 9.05
CA ASP A 6 15.86 -6.51 7.97
C ASP A 6 15.28 -5.88 6.69
N PRO A 7 16.12 -5.65 5.65
CA PRO A 7 15.65 -5.10 4.39
C PRO A 7 14.81 -6.08 3.56
N CYS A 8 14.70 -7.35 3.95
CA CYS A 8 14.02 -8.40 3.18
C CYS A 8 12.55 -8.63 3.59
N THR A 9 11.98 -7.80 4.46
CA THR A 9 10.63 -8.00 5.05
C THR A 9 9.51 -8.16 4.02
N GLU A 10 9.60 -7.49 2.88
CA GLU A 10 8.66 -7.64 1.76
C GLU A 10 8.60 -9.08 1.24
N ARG A 11 9.74 -9.77 1.18
CA ARG A 11 9.82 -11.15 0.69
C ARG A 11 9.01 -12.09 1.58
N TYR A 12 9.09 -11.89 2.90
CA TYR A 12 8.33 -12.69 3.87
C TYR A 12 6.83 -12.47 3.70
N SER A 13 6.41 -11.22 3.50
CA SER A 13 5.01 -10.88 3.24
C SER A 13 4.49 -11.54 1.96
N LYS A 14 5.28 -11.49 0.88
CA LYS A 14 4.92 -12.12 -0.40
C LYS A 14 4.72 -13.62 -0.29
N VAL A 15 5.53 -14.32 0.50
CA VAL A 15 5.32 -15.74 0.79
C VAL A 15 4.04 -15.93 1.61
N TYR A 16 3.91 -15.18 2.72
CA TYR A 16 2.81 -15.32 3.65
C TYR A 16 1.43 -15.14 3.02
N PHE A 17 1.22 -14.04 2.28
CA PHE A 17 -0.08 -13.71 1.68
C PHE A 17 -0.46 -14.56 0.46
N ASN A 18 0.48 -15.35 -0.07
CA ASN A 18 0.19 -16.32 -1.13
C ASN A 18 -0.08 -17.74 -0.59
N HIS A 19 -0.06 -17.97 0.72
CA HIS A 19 -0.52 -19.24 1.28
C HIS A 19 -2.05 -19.37 1.18
N PRO A 20 -2.58 -20.50 0.66
CA PRO A 20 -4.02 -20.71 0.54
C PRO A 20 -4.77 -20.58 1.88
N GLU A 21 -4.19 -21.10 2.96
CA GLU A 21 -4.79 -21.01 4.30
C GLU A 21 -4.86 -19.57 4.82
N VAL A 22 -3.85 -18.75 4.50
CA VAL A 22 -3.84 -17.33 4.86
C VAL A 22 -4.89 -16.58 4.04
N GLN A 23 -4.99 -16.84 2.73
CA GLN A 23 -6.02 -16.24 1.87
C GLN A 23 -7.43 -16.61 2.36
N LYS A 24 -7.66 -17.88 2.69
CA LYS A 24 -8.92 -18.37 3.26
C LYS A 24 -9.26 -17.70 4.59
N ALA A 25 -8.29 -17.62 5.50
CA ALA A 25 -8.47 -16.98 6.81
C ALA A 25 -8.79 -15.48 6.70
N LEU A 26 -8.28 -14.80 5.66
CA LEU A 26 -8.54 -13.39 5.39
C LEU A 26 -9.77 -13.15 4.49
N HIS A 27 -10.47 -14.21 4.09
CA HIS A 27 -11.55 -14.14 3.09
C HIS A 27 -11.10 -13.46 1.77
N ALA A 28 -9.84 -13.66 1.38
CA ALA A 28 -9.25 -13.14 0.15
C ALA A 28 -9.29 -14.19 -0.96
N ASN A 29 -9.19 -13.74 -2.22
CA ASN A 29 -9.15 -14.61 -3.39
C ASN A 29 -10.35 -15.60 -3.50
N VAL A 30 -11.53 -15.19 -3.03
CA VAL A 30 -12.73 -16.05 -3.00
C VAL A 30 -13.15 -16.52 -4.40
N THR A 31 -12.89 -15.72 -5.42
CA THR A 31 -13.26 -16.01 -6.82
C THR A 31 -12.13 -16.63 -7.65
N GLY A 32 -10.94 -16.88 -7.08
CA GLY A 32 -9.81 -17.45 -7.81
C GLY A 32 -9.21 -16.50 -8.86
N ILE A 33 -8.72 -15.32 -8.43
CA ILE A 33 -8.01 -14.39 -9.33
C ILE A 33 -6.79 -15.08 -9.99
N PRO A 34 -6.52 -14.82 -11.27
CA PRO A 34 -5.55 -15.59 -12.06
C PRO A 34 -4.08 -15.16 -11.85
N TYR A 35 -3.82 -14.29 -10.87
CA TYR A 35 -2.49 -13.78 -10.57
C TYR A 35 -2.22 -13.83 -9.06
N PRO A 36 -0.95 -14.00 -8.65
CA PRO A 36 -0.60 -14.04 -7.25
C PRO A 36 -0.74 -12.67 -6.59
N TRP A 37 -0.87 -12.68 -5.26
CA TRP A 37 -0.74 -11.47 -4.47
C TRP A 37 0.67 -10.88 -4.59
N LYS A 38 0.75 -9.56 -4.72
CA LYS A 38 1.98 -8.75 -4.68
C LYS A 38 1.74 -7.53 -3.78
N THR A 39 2.83 -6.99 -3.23
CA THR A 39 2.85 -5.72 -2.48
C THR A 39 2.44 -4.53 -3.32
N CYS A 40 2.94 -4.46 -4.57
CA CYS A 40 2.67 -3.41 -5.54
C CYS A 40 2.31 -4.00 -6.90
N SER A 41 1.59 -3.22 -7.71
CA SER A 41 1.30 -3.53 -9.11
C SER A 41 2.08 -2.60 -10.02
N ASP A 42 3.05 -3.15 -10.75
CA ASP A 42 3.87 -2.41 -11.71
C ASP A 42 3.00 -1.82 -12.83
N ILE A 43 1.98 -2.57 -13.28
CA ILE A 43 1.03 -2.10 -14.29
C ILE A 43 0.29 -0.84 -13.80
N VAL A 44 -0.13 -0.80 -12.53
CA VAL A 44 -0.80 0.40 -12.02
C VAL A 44 0.21 1.55 -11.87
N GLY A 45 1.43 1.26 -11.40
CA GLY A 45 2.47 2.27 -11.23
C GLY A 45 2.95 2.90 -12.53
N ASP A 46 3.17 2.09 -13.57
CA ASP A 46 3.76 2.51 -14.85
C ASP A 46 2.76 3.24 -15.74
N TYR A 47 1.46 2.96 -15.60
CA TYR A 47 0.40 3.50 -16.46
C TYR A 47 -0.50 4.54 -15.77
N TRP A 48 -0.12 5.02 -14.58
CA TRP A 48 -0.86 6.09 -13.91
C TRP A 48 -0.58 7.47 -14.54
N ALA A 49 -1.63 8.21 -14.87
CA ALA A 49 -1.49 9.47 -15.61
C ALA A 49 -1.80 10.75 -14.80
N ASP A 50 -2.75 10.71 -13.86
CA ASP A 50 -3.18 11.90 -13.13
C ASP A 50 -2.31 12.14 -11.88
N SER A 51 -1.36 13.07 -11.97
CA SER A 51 -0.42 13.39 -10.89
C SER A 51 -0.15 14.89 -10.82
N PRO A 52 -0.95 15.66 -10.06
CA PRO A 52 -0.74 17.09 -9.89
C PRO A 52 0.63 17.41 -9.29
N LEU A 53 1.28 18.45 -9.79
CA LEU A 53 2.61 18.88 -9.30
C LEU A 53 2.60 19.35 -7.84
N SER A 54 1.44 19.71 -7.29
CA SER A 54 1.34 20.23 -5.93
C SER A 54 -0.01 19.94 -5.30
N MET A 55 0.03 19.54 -4.03
CA MET A 55 -1.16 19.42 -3.16
C MET A 55 -1.43 20.69 -2.34
N LEU A 56 -0.59 21.73 -2.43
CA LEU A 56 -0.73 22.95 -1.63
C LEU A 56 -2.10 23.65 -1.74
N PRO A 57 -2.78 23.68 -2.92
CA PRO A 57 -4.13 24.25 -3.00
C PRO A 57 -5.11 23.54 -2.06
N ILE A 58 -5.06 22.20 -2.00
CA ILE A 58 -5.92 21.39 -1.13
C ILE A 58 -5.56 21.63 0.35
N TYR A 59 -4.27 21.72 0.69
CA TYR A 59 -3.87 22.05 2.06
C TYR A 59 -4.44 23.40 2.51
N LYS A 60 -4.42 24.43 1.64
CA LYS A 60 -5.01 25.75 1.97
C LYS A 60 -6.51 25.65 2.26
N GLU A 61 -7.23 24.88 1.45
CA GLU A 61 -8.67 24.63 1.64
C GLU A 61 -8.95 23.93 2.98
N LEU A 62 -8.24 22.85 3.27
CA LEU A 62 -8.44 22.07 4.50
C LEU A 62 -8.05 22.88 5.76
N ILE A 63 -6.99 23.69 5.68
CA ILE A 63 -6.61 24.62 6.77
C ILE A 63 -7.69 25.69 6.98
N ALA A 64 -8.23 26.28 5.91
CA ALA A 64 -9.31 27.25 6.01
C ALA A 64 -10.59 26.65 6.61
N ALA A 65 -10.85 25.38 6.35
CA ALA A 65 -11.93 24.61 6.97
C ALA A 65 -11.67 24.25 8.45
N GLY A 66 -10.51 24.60 9.01
CA GLY A 66 -10.14 24.32 10.40
C GLY A 66 -9.71 22.88 10.66
N LEU A 67 -9.38 22.11 9.62
CA LEU A 67 -8.91 20.75 9.78
C LEU A 67 -7.44 20.73 10.19
N ARG A 68 -7.14 19.90 11.20
CA ARG A 68 -5.79 19.72 11.72
C ARG A 68 -5.01 18.73 10.85
N ILE A 69 -3.93 19.19 10.23
CA ILE A 69 -3.10 18.39 9.32
C ILE A 69 -1.72 18.15 9.94
N TRP A 70 -1.28 16.90 9.98
CA TRP A 70 0.04 16.50 10.47
C TRP A 70 0.86 15.95 9.31
N VAL A 71 2.09 16.44 9.17
CA VAL A 71 3.06 15.96 8.17
C VAL A 71 4.32 15.57 8.92
N TYR A 72 4.80 14.35 8.71
CA TYR A 72 6.02 13.82 9.31
C TYR A 72 6.92 13.22 8.23
N ARG A 73 8.20 13.03 8.55
CA ARG A 73 9.21 12.42 7.68
C ARG A 73 9.92 11.30 8.42
#